data_AF-A0A942IQD4-F1
#
_entry.id   AF-A0A942IQD4-F1
#
_cell.length_a   1.000
_cell.length_b   1.000
_cell.length_c   1.000
_cell.angle_alpha   90.00
_cell.angle_beta   90.00
_cell.angle_gamma   90.00
#
_symmetry.space_group_name_H-M   'P 1'
#
loop_
_entity.id
_entity.type
_entity.pdbx_description
1 polymer ?
#
loop_
_entity_poly.entity_id
_entity_poly.type
_entity_poly.pdbx_seq_one_letter_code
_entity_poly.pdbx_strand_id
1 'polypeptide(L)'
;MDATAKPLLDRAARLTCTTPEFDALAKQVGLRDHHDGATDPAERARLRAELDGLVAHLYGLSESEFAHILAIFPLVDEAVKAAALNAYRDVGKGIVH
;
A
#
# COMPACT_ATOMS: atom_id res chain seq x y z
N MET A 1 -11.62 -15.14 -1.53
CA MET A 1 -10.32 -14.53 -1.20
C MET A 1 -10.32 -14.25 0.29
N ASP A 2 -9.21 -14.49 0.98
CA ASP A 2 -9.03 -14.10 2.39
C ASP A 2 -9.36 -12.60 2.56
N ALA A 3 -10.18 -12.25 3.54
CA ALA A 3 -10.61 -10.88 3.81
C ALA A 3 -9.42 -9.95 4.07
N THR A 4 -8.31 -10.51 4.57
CA THR A 4 -7.06 -9.80 4.86
C THR A 4 -6.26 -9.47 3.59
N ALA A 5 -6.39 -10.27 2.53
CA ALA A 5 -5.62 -10.13 1.30
C ALA A 5 -6.22 -9.10 0.32
N LYS A 6 -7.53 -8.83 0.40
CA LYS A 6 -8.21 -7.94 -0.54
C LYS A 6 -7.68 -6.49 -0.49
N PRO A 7 -7.53 -5.85 0.69
CA PRO A 7 -7.03 -4.47 0.76
C PRO A 7 -5.62 -4.29 0.18
N LEU A 8 -4.76 -5.32 0.32
CA LEU A 8 -3.42 -5.37 -0.27
C LEU A 8 -3.51 -5.46 -1.80
N LEU A 9 -4.31 -6.40 -2.30
CA LEU A 9 -4.47 -6.63 -3.74
C LEU A 9 -5.06 -5.42 -4.45
N ASP A 10 -6.07 -4.77 -3.88
CA ASP A 10 -6.69 -3.58 -4.46
C ASP A 10 -5.64 -2.44 -4.63
N ARG A 11 -4.82 -2.18 -3.60
CA ARG A 11 -3.79 -1.13 -3.65
C ARG A 11 -2.66 -1.46 -4.62
N ALA A 12 -2.19 -2.71 -4.60
CA ALA A 12 -1.16 -3.18 -5.53
C ALA A 12 -1.64 -3.08 -6.97
N ALA A 13 -2.88 -3.52 -7.25
CA ALA A 13 -3.51 -3.41 -8.56
C ALA A 13 -3.54 -1.97 -9.06
N ARG A 14 -3.96 -1.02 -8.22
CA ARG A 14 -3.99 0.41 -8.58
C ARG A 14 -2.60 0.99 -8.83
N LEU A 15 -1.57 0.53 -8.13
CA LEU A 15 -0.19 1.01 -8.34
C LEU A 15 0.46 0.45 -9.61
N THR A 16 0.05 -0.75 -10.05
CA THR A 16 0.60 -1.46 -11.21
C THR A 16 -0.16 -1.20 -12.50
N CYS A 17 -1.50 -1.24 -12.48
CA CYS A 17 -2.34 -1.17 -13.67
C CYS A 17 -2.54 0.29 -14.12
N THR A 18 -1.47 0.96 -14.55
CA THR A 18 -1.50 2.39 -14.91
C THR A 18 -1.36 2.66 -16.41
N THR A 19 -1.20 1.61 -17.23
CA THR A 19 -1.06 1.72 -18.68
C THR A 19 -1.91 0.67 -19.40
N PRO A 20 -2.32 0.91 -20.68
CA PRO A 20 -3.24 0.03 -21.40
C PRO A 20 -2.78 -1.43 -21.50
N GLU A 21 -1.48 -1.68 -21.49
CA GLU A 21 -0.91 -3.04 -21.52
C GLU A 21 -1.36 -3.90 -20.34
N PHE A 22 -1.80 -3.26 -19.23
CA PHE A 22 -2.31 -3.94 -18.05
C PHE A 22 -3.85 -4.03 -17.99
N ASP A 23 -4.61 -3.58 -18.99
CA ASP A 23 -6.08 -3.56 -18.93
C ASP A 23 -6.69 -4.96 -18.70
N ALA A 24 -6.08 -6.00 -19.29
CA ALA A 24 -6.52 -7.37 -19.08
C ALA A 24 -6.31 -7.81 -17.62
N LEU A 25 -5.18 -7.44 -17.01
CA LEU A 25 -4.88 -7.72 -15.62
C LEU A 25 -5.80 -6.92 -14.69
N ALA A 26 -6.00 -5.62 -14.97
CA ALA A 26 -6.88 -4.73 -14.23
C ALA A 26 -8.28 -5.34 -14.04
N LYS A 27 -8.85 -5.88 -15.12
CA LYS A 27 -10.16 -6.55 -15.10
C LYS A 27 -10.19 -7.81 -14.25
N GLN A 28 -9.11 -8.60 -14.25
CA GLN A 28 -9.02 -9.82 -13.44
C GLN A 28 -9.02 -9.53 -11.93
N VAL A 29 -8.53 -8.36 -11.53
CA VAL A 29 -8.45 -7.93 -10.13
C VAL A 29 -9.56 -6.96 -9.73
N GLY A 30 -10.57 -6.76 -10.59
CA GLY A 30 -11.78 -5.99 -10.29
C GLY A 30 -11.71 -4.49 -10.58
N LEU A 31 -10.67 -4.02 -11.27
CA LEU A 31 -10.62 -2.68 -11.84
C LEU A 31 -11.27 -2.66 -13.23
N ARG A 32 -11.67 -1.49 -13.72
CA ARG A 32 -12.26 -1.34 -15.07
C ARG A 32 -11.20 -1.50 -16.17
N ASP A 33 -10.11 -0.75 -16.04
CA ASP A 33 -8.96 -0.66 -16.93
C ASP A 33 -7.86 0.19 -16.25
N HIS A 34 -6.83 0.57 -17.01
CA HIS A 34 -5.73 1.39 -16.54
C HIS A 34 -6.13 2.79 -16.00
N HIS A 35 -7.32 3.29 -16.29
CA HIS A 35 -7.79 4.57 -15.75
C HIS A 35 -8.15 4.51 -14.25
N ASP A 36 -8.36 3.31 -13.69
CA ASP A 36 -8.50 3.13 -12.24
C ASP A 36 -7.13 3.07 -11.52
N GLY A 37 -6.04 2.96 -12.29
CA GLY A 37 -4.67 3.01 -11.82
C GLY A 37 -4.31 4.39 -11.26
N ALA A 38 -3.56 4.42 -10.16
CA ALA A 38 -3.09 5.64 -9.54
C ALA A 38 -1.86 6.19 -10.29
N THR A 39 -2.03 7.32 -10.97
CA THR A 39 -0.95 8.04 -11.67
C THR A 39 -0.49 9.30 -10.92
N ASP A 40 -1.36 9.89 -10.09
CA ASP A 40 -1.01 11.04 -9.26
C ASP A 40 0.07 10.69 -8.22
N PRO A 41 1.17 11.45 -8.11
CA PRO A 41 2.26 11.14 -7.18
C PRO A 41 1.84 11.09 -5.71
N ALA A 42 0.93 11.96 -5.27
CA ALA A 42 0.49 12.00 -3.88
C ALA A 42 -0.40 10.80 -3.56
N GLU A 43 -1.32 10.45 -4.46
CA GLU A 43 -2.11 9.24 -4.32
C GLU A 43 -1.22 7.99 -4.29
N ARG A 44 -0.25 7.89 -5.20
CA ARG A 44 0.69 6.76 -5.24
C ARG A 44 1.50 6.64 -3.96
N ALA A 45 1.96 7.77 -3.39
CA ALA A 45 2.68 7.78 -2.13
C ALA A 45 1.79 7.27 -0.98
N ARG A 46 0.52 7.72 -0.92
CA ARG A 46 -0.46 7.23 0.06
C ARG A 46 -0.68 5.72 -0.06
N LEU A 47 -0.96 5.22 -1.27
CA LEU A 47 -1.20 3.78 -1.49
C LEU A 47 0.00 2.92 -1.08
N ARG A 48 1.23 3.41 -1.31
CA ARG A 48 2.46 2.72 -0.87
C ARG A 48 2.57 2.68 0.65
N ALA A 49 2.34 3.80 1.34
CA ALA A 49 2.35 3.84 2.80
C ALA A 49 1.31 2.87 3.40
N GLU A 50 0.11 2.83 2.84
CA GLU A 50 -0.94 1.88 3.25
C GLU A 50 -0.55 0.43 2.98
N LEU A 51 0.10 0.13 1.85
CA LEU A 51 0.65 -1.19 1.58
C LEU A 51 1.72 -1.58 2.62
N ASP A 52 2.66 -0.70 2.93
CA ASP A 52 3.72 -0.98 3.90
C ASP A 52 3.11 -1.32 5.29
N GLY A 53 2.10 -0.55 5.72
CA GLY A 53 1.38 -0.81 6.96
C GLY A 53 0.63 -2.15 6.97
N LEU A 54 -0.11 -2.45 5.89
CA LEU A 54 -0.83 -3.72 5.74
C LEU A 54 0.13 -4.93 5.72
N VAL A 55 1.26 -4.81 5.02
CA VAL A 55 2.29 -5.85 4.93
C VAL A 55 2.94 -6.07 6.30
N ALA A 56 3.23 -5.02 7.06
CA ALA A 56 3.78 -5.15 8.40
C ALA A 56 2.84 -5.91 9.35
N HIS A 57 1.53 -5.65 9.30
CA HIS A 57 0.53 -6.44 10.05
C HIS A 57 0.45 -7.89 9.56
N LEU A 58 0.51 -8.13 8.25
CA LEU A 58 0.52 -9.48 7.68
C LEU A 58 1.70 -10.33 8.19
N TYR A 59 2.87 -9.71 8.38
CA TYR A 59 4.05 -10.37 8.95
C TYR A 59 4.07 -10.40 10.48
N GLY A 60 3.05 -9.84 11.15
CA GLY A 60 2.93 -9.85 12.62
C GLY A 60 3.95 -8.95 13.32
N LEU A 61 4.44 -7.91 12.65
CA LEU A 61 5.38 -6.97 13.26
C LEU A 61 4.69 -6.12 14.33
N SER A 62 5.38 -5.86 15.43
CA SER A 62 5.02 -4.79 16.36
C SER A 62 5.35 -3.41 15.78
N GLU A 63 4.77 -2.36 16.37
CA GLU A 63 5.05 -0.97 15.94
C GLU A 63 6.55 -0.63 16.06
N SER A 64 7.22 -1.08 17.13
CA SER A 64 8.65 -0.83 17.34
C SER A 64 9.53 -1.56 16.33
N GLU A 65 9.16 -2.79 15.95
CA GLU A 65 9.90 -3.55 14.93
C GLU A 65 9.73 -2.90 13.56
N PHE A 66 8.51 -2.47 13.23
CA PHE A 66 8.26 -1.78 11.97
C PHE A 66 8.99 -0.43 11.91
N ALA A 67 8.96 0.36 12.99
CA ALA A 67 9.73 1.60 13.07
C ALA A 67 11.25 1.38 12.94
N HIS A 68 11.77 0.29 13.53
CA HIS A 68 13.17 -0.09 13.37
C HIS A 68 13.50 -0.43 11.90
N ILE A 69 12.64 -1.19 11.22
CA ILE A 69 12.79 -1.49 9.79
C ILE A 69 12.78 -0.21 8.96
N LEU A 70 11.85 0.73 9.19
CA LEU A 70 11.83 2.00 8.45
C LEU A 70 13.13 2.80 8.64
N ALA A 71 13.76 2.71 9.81
CA ALA A 71 15.02 3.38 10.10
C ALA A 71 16.22 2.80 9.34
N ILE A 72 16.19 1.54 8.89
CA ILE A 72 17.30 0.93 8.11
C ILE A 72 17.37 1.41 6.66
N PHE A 73 16.40 2.22 6.20
CA PHE A 73 16.38 2.83 4.87
C PHE A 73 16.81 4.32 4.95
N PRO A 74 18.11 4.63 5.01
CA PRO A 74 18.59 5.99 5.26
C PRO A 74 18.30 6.98 4.12
N LEU A 75 18.07 6.48 2.90
CA LEU A 75 17.81 7.31 1.72
C LEU A 75 16.32 7.64 1.52
N VAL A 76 15.43 7.03 2.29
CA VAL A 76 13.99 7.31 2.22
C VAL A 76 13.69 8.55 3.06
N ASP A 77 12.93 9.49 2.50
CA ASP A 77 12.51 10.71 3.19
C ASP A 77 11.78 10.40 4.49
N GLU A 78 12.05 11.19 5.54
CA GLU A 78 11.40 11.02 6.85
C GLU A 78 9.88 11.15 6.78
N ALA A 79 9.37 11.98 5.87
CA ALA A 79 7.93 12.10 5.63
C ALA A 79 7.31 10.79 5.10
N VAL A 80 8.04 10.04 4.27
CA VAL A 80 7.59 8.74 3.74
C VAL A 80 7.58 7.68 4.85
N LYS A 81 8.64 7.64 5.67
CA LYS A 81 8.70 6.76 6.85
C LYS A 81 7.56 7.06 7.83
N ALA A 82 7.33 8.34 8.12
CA ALA A 82 6.24 8.77 8.98
C ALA A 82 4.86 8.38 8.41
N ALA A 83 4.66 8.53 7.09
CA ALA A 83 3.43 8.11 6.43
C ALA A 83 3.19 6.60 6.55
N ALA A 84 4.22 5.77 6.32
CA ALA A 84 4.13 4.32 6.48
C ALA A 84 3.81 3.92 7.93
N LEU A 85 4.48 4.53 8.92
CA LEU A 85 4.22 4.25 10.34
C LEU A 85 2.81 4.67 10.76
N ASN A 86 2.30 5.80 10.25
CA ASN A 86 0.92 6.23 10.52
C ASN A 86 -0.08 5.27 9.88
N ALA A 87 0.14 4.84 8.64
CA ALA A 87 -0.72 3.87 7.98
C ALA A 87 -0.76 2.52 8.72
N TYR A 88 0.38 2.06 9.26
CA TYR A 88 0.42 0.89 10.14
C TYR A 88 -0.49 1.04 11.37
N ARG A 89 -0.45 2.22 12.03
CA ARG A 89 -1.32 2.49 13.19
C ARG A 89 -2.79 2.52 12.81
N ASP A 90 -3.13 3.07 11.64
CA ASP A 90 -4.50 3.16 11.17
C ASP A 90 -5.07 1.78 10.83
N VAL A 91 -4.28 0.92 10.16
CA VAL A 91 -4.63 -0.49 9.92
C VAL A 91 -4.90 -1.22 11.23
N GLY A 92 -4.06 -1.04 12.25
CA GLY A 92 -4.25 -1.65 13.57
C GLY A 92 -5.53 -1.19 14.30
N LYS A 93 -6.07 -0.03 13.93
CA LYS A 93 -7.35 0.50 14.43
C LYS A 93 -8.54 0.12 13.55
N GLY A 94 -8.32 -0.61 12.45
CA GLY A 94 -9.35 -0.90 11.45
C GLY A 94 -9.74 0.30 10.58
N ILE A 95 -8.92 1.36 10.57
CA ILE A 95 -9.10 2.54 9.71
C ILE A 95 -8.26 2.28 8.45
N VAL A 96 -8.93 1.85 7.38
CA VAL A 96 -8.30 1.60 6.08
C VAL A 96 -9.03 2.44 5.04
N HIS A 97 -8.31 3.33 4.36
CA HIS A 97 -8.86 4.31 3.42
C HIS A 97 -9.10 3.78 2.01
#